data_AF-A0AAN7UI34-F1
#
_entry.id   AF-A0AAN7UI34-F1
#
_cell.length_a   1.000
_cell.length_b   1.000
_cell.length_c   1.000
_cell.angle_alpha   90.00
_cell.angle_beta   90.00
_cell.angle_gamma   90.00
#
_symmetry.space_group_name_H-M   'P 1'
#
loop_
_entity.id
_entity.type
_entity.pdbx_description
1 polymer ?
#
loop_
_entity_poly.entity_id
_entity_poly.type
_entity_poly.pdbx_seq_one_letter_code
_entity_poly.pdbx_strand_id
1 'polypeptide(L)'
;MYRRGKIALPSAETRFFSITTVYMESEEVFSGQYHAHPYGEINCVVQVDETAELEGMNGWRGAGWTSPGPGTHHYPRVRKGALVALFFLPAGRISYNATPDMKQPLSV
;
A
#
# COMPACT_ATOMS: atom_id res chain seq x y z
N MET A 1 12.58 -9.09 1.31
CA MET A 1 13.22 -7.79 1.03
C MET A 1 12.18 -6.67 0.93
N TYR A 2 12.52 -5.44 1.36
CA TYR A 2 11.67 -4.25 1.21
C TYR A 2 12.50 -3.07 0.68
N ARG A 3 12.15 -2.51 -0.47
CA ARG A 3 12.79 -1.31 -1.05
C ARG A 3 11.73 -0.31 -1.46
N ARG A 4 11.81 0.92 -0.96
CA ARG A 4 10.86 2.01 -1.26
C ARG A 4 11.53 3.11 -2.07
N GLY A 5 10.86 3.58 -3.12
CA GLY A 5 11.27 4.71 -3.94
C GLY A 5 10.13 5.71 -4.14
N LYS A 6 10.42 7.01 -4.04
CA LYS A 6 9.48 8.07 -4.40
C LYS A 6 9.67 8.41 -5.88
N ILE A 7 8.60 8.30 -6.67
CA ILE A 7 8.59 8.66 -8.09
C ILE A 7 8.25 10.14 -8.23
N ALA A 8 7.22 10.61 -7.50
CA ALA A 8 6.81 12.00 -7.49
C ALA A 8 6.33 12.43 -6.10
N LEU A 9 6.65 13.66 -5.72
CA LEU A 9 6.03 14.33 -4.58
C LEU A 9 4.68 14.93 -5.00
N PRO A 10 3.76 15.19 -4.05
CA PRO A 10 2.51 15.89 -4.35
C PRO A 10 2.78 17.27 -4.95
N SER A 11 2.20 17.54 -6.11
CA SER A 11 2.25 18.84 -6.79
C SER A 11 0.97 19.10 -7.56
N ALA A 12 0.79 20.31 -8.09
CA ALA A 12 -0.36 20.63 -8.96
C ALA A 12 -0.42 19.70 -10.20
N GLU A 13 0.74 19.34 -10.77
CA GLU A 13 0.84 18.45 -11.94
C GLU A 13 0.33 17.04 -11.63
N THR A 14 0.57 16.55 -10.41
CA THR A 14 0.10 15.23 -9.97
C THR A 14 -1.30 15.27 -9.34
N ARG A 15 -2.03 16.38 -9.49
CA ARG A 15 -3.31 16.62 -8.78
C ARG A 15 -3.18 16.40 -7.26
N PHE A 16 -2.03 16.77 -6.71
CA PHE A 16 -1.65 16.64 -5.31
C PHE A 16 -1.55 15.20 -4.79
N PHE A 17 -1.32 14.21 -5.66
CA PHE A 17 -0.93 12.87 -5.25
C PHE A 17 0.59 12.74 -5.17
N SER A 18 1.12 12.08 -4.14
CA SER A 18 2.46 11.50 -4.24
C SER A 18 2.38 10.18 -4.97
N ILE A 19 3.41 9.84 -5.76
CA ILE A 19 3.55 8.54 -6.40
C ILE A 19 4.76 7.84 -5.78
N THR A 20 4.53 6.69 -5.17
CA THR A 20 5.57 5.88 -4.52
C THR A 20 5.52 4.46 -5.06
N THR A 21 6.68 3.87 -5.26
CA THR A 21 6.84 2.45 -5.59
C THR A 21 7.51 1.73 -4.43
N VAL A 22 7.07 0.51 -4.15
CA VAL A 22 7.73 -0.38 -3.21
C VAL A 22 7.91 -1.74 -3.87
N TYR A 23 9.16 -2.18 -3.96
CA TYR A 23 9.49 -3.57 -4.23
C TYR A 23 9.46 -4.36 -2.92
N MET A 24 8.69 -5.43 -2.90
CA MET A 24 8.58 -6.35 -1.78
C MET A 24 8.79 -7.79 -2.28
N GLU A 25 9.50 -8.59 -1.52
CA GLU A 25 9.78 -9.98 -1.86
C GLU A 25 9.83 -10.81 -0.58
N SER A 26 9.08 -11.90 -0.53
CA SER A 26 9.17 -12.85 0.57
C SER A 26 8.48 -14.16 0.21
N GLU A 27 9.07 -15.29 0.60
CA GLU A 27 8.41 -16.60 0.53
C GLU A 27 7.30 -16.69 1.59
N GLU A 28 7.67 -16.49 2.85
CA GLU A 28 6.74 -16.42 3.98
C GLU A 28 6.13 -15.02 4.15
N VAL A 29 5.14 -14.88 5.05
CA VAL A 29 4.53 -13.56 5.31
C VAL A 29 5.57 -12.60 5.89
N PHE A 30 5.91 -11.57 5.12
CA PHE A 30 6.68 -10.42 5.59
C PHE A 30 5.74 -9.23 5.83
N SER A 31 5.83 -8.61 7.00
CA SER A 31 5.04 -7.42 7.36
C SER A 31 5.92 -6.18 7.44
N GLY A 32 5.52 -5.11 6.76
CA GLY A 32 6.06 -3.78 7.02
C GLY A 32 5.44 -3.13 8.26
N GLN A 33 5.69 -1.83 8.43
CA GLN A 33 5.16 -1.07 9.58
C GLN A 33 3.66 -0.79 9.44
N TYR A 34 2.91 -0.94 10.52
CA TYR A 34 1.50 -0.57 10.59
C TYR A 34 1.32 0.93 10.35
N HIS A 35 0.35 1.30 9.53
CA HIS A 35 0.08 2.69 9.21
C HIS A 35 -1.36 2.92 8.75
N ALA A 36 -1.77 4.18 8.73
CA ALA A 36 -3.03 4.63 8.17
C ALA A 36 -2.80 5.53 6.95
N HIS A 37 -3.80 5.54 6.08
CA HIS A 37 -3.91 6.44 4.92
C HIS A 37 -4.96 7.51 5.22
N PRO A 38 -4.58 8.70 5.75
CA PRO A 38 -5.56 9.68 6.25
C PRO A 38 -6.56 10.16 5.19
N TYR A 39 -6.13 10.16 3.93
CA TYR A 39 -6.94 10.61 2.80
C TYR A 39 -7.24 9.49 1.78
N GLY A 40 -6.93 8.24 2.13
CA GLY A 40 -7.09 7.07 1.28
C GLY A 40 -5.84 6.78 0.43
N GLU A 41 -5.92 5.72 -0.35
CA GLU A 41 -4.85 5.24 -1.20
C GLU A 41 -5.44 4.68 -2.50
N ILE A 42 -4.75 4.88 -3.62
CA ILE A 42 -4.93 4.05 -4.82
C ILE A 42 -3.66 3.25 -4.97
N ASN A 43 -3.74 1.93 -5.10
CA ASN A 43 -2.59 1.05 -5.20
C ASN A 43 -2.73 0.12 -6.39
N CYS A 44 -1.64 -0.12 -7.10
CA CYS A 44 -1.51 -1.11 -8.16
C CYS A 44 -0.46 -2.13 -7.78
N VAL A 45 -0.84 -3.40 -7.74
CA VAL A 45 0.09 -4.52 -7.59
C VAL A 45 0.53 -4.97 -8.97
N VAL A 46 1.83 -4.97 -9.20
CA VAL A 46 2.49 -5.55 -10.36
C VAL A 46 3.31 -6.73 -9.87
N GLN A 47 2.87 -7.95 -10.20
CA GLN A 47 3.59 -9.16 -9.83
C GLN A 47 4.89 -9.27 -10.62
N VAL A 48 5.98 -9.57 -9.91
CA VAL A 48 7.24 -10.02 -10.52
C VAL A 48 7.22 -11.54 -10.63
N ASP A 49 6.79 -12.20 -9.55
CA ASP A 49 6.44 -13.62 -9.55
C ASP A 49 4.92 -13.80 -9.58
N GLU A 50 4.43 -14.71 -10.42
CA GLU A 50 2.99 -14.96 -10.63
C GLU A 50 2.24 -15.39 -9.36
N THR A 51 2.96 -15.92 -8.37
CA THR A 51 2.41 -16.37 -7.09
C THR A 51 2.39 -15.28 -6.01
N ALA A 52 3.07 -14.15 -6.22
CA ALA A 52 3.27 -13.14 -5.19
C ALA A 52 1.96 -12.42 -4.85
N GLU A 53 1.65 -12.31 -3.57
CA GLU A 53 0.42 -11.68 -3.09
C GLU A 53 0.72 -10.54 -2.12
N LEU A 54 -0.04 -9.45 -2.24
CA LEU A 54 -0.07 -8.35 -1.28
C LEU A 54 -1.37 -8.43 -0.45
N GLU A 55 -1.28 -8.28 0.86
CA GLU A 55 -2.46 -8.15 1.74
C GLU A 55 -2.97 -6.71 1.73
N GLY A 56 -4.19 -6.52 1.24
CA GLY A 56 -4.94 -5.27 1.36
C GLY A 56 -6.17 -5.41 2.24
N MET A 57 -7.02 -4.38 2.22
CA MET A 57 -8.31 -4.36 2.94
C MET A 57 -9.25 -5.51 2.57
N ASN A 58 -9.16 -5.99 1.34
CA ASN A 58 -9.99 -7.07 0.83
C ASN A 58 -9.24 -8.41 0.76
N GLY A 59 -8.30 -8.63 1.68
CA GLY A 59 -7.47 -9.82 1.79
C GLY A 59 -6.28 -9.85 0.84
N TRP A 60 -5.71 -11.04 0.64
CA TRP A 60 -4.58 -11.29 -0.26
C TRP A 60 -4.98 -11.14 -1.72
N ARG A 61 -4.21 -10.36 -2.50
CA ARG A 61 -4.44 -10.10 -3.92
C ARG A 61 -3.13 -10.18 -4.71
N GLY A 62 -3.19 -10.72 -5.93
CA GLY A 62 -2.10 -10.66 -6.92
C GLY A 62 -2.17 -9.35 -7.72
N ALA A 63 -1.89 -9.40 -9.02
CA ALA A 63 -1.91 -8.23 -9.89
C ALA A 63 -3.28 -7.52 -9.92
N GLY A 64 -3.27 -6.18 -10.01
CA GLY A 64 -4.48 -5.38 -10.15
C GLY A 64 -4.48 -4.10 -9.33
N TRP A 65 -5.65 -3.48 -9.21
CA TRP A 65 -5.84 -2.19 -8.54
C TRP A 65 -6.71 -2.33 -7.29
N THR A 66 -6.37 -1.56 -6.25
CA THR A 66 -7.20 -1.35 -5.06
C THR A 66 -7.31 0.14 -4.76
N SER A 67 -8.42 0.57 -4.16
CA SER A 67 -8.64 1.98 -3.81
C SER A 67 -9.31 2.11 -2.44
N PRO A 68 -8.65 1.68 -1.34
CA PRO A 68 -9.22 1.83 0.00
C PRO A 68 -9.44 3.31 0.35
N GLY A 69 -10.56 3.58 1.03
CA GLY A 69 -11.00 4.94 1.31
C GLY A 69 -10.22 5.64 2.44
N PRO A 70 -10.55 6.92 2.71
CA PRO A 70 -9.91 7.68 3.77
C PRO A 70 -9.98 7.04 5.15
N GLY A 71 -8.84 7.04 5.85
CA GLY A 71 -8.72 6.55 7.22
C GLY A 71 -8.45 5.06 7.35
N THR A 72 -8.44 4.29 6.26
CA THR A 72 -8.09 2.85 6.33
C THR A 72 -6.67 2.66 6.82
N HIS A 73 -6.45 1.61 7.61
CA HIS A 73 -5.16 1.37 8.26
C HIS A 73 -4.79 -0.12 8.27
N HIS A 74 -3.51 -0.43 8.03
CA HIS A 74 -3.08 -1.80 7.80
C HIS A 74 -1.58 -2.04 7.95
N TYR A 75 -1.22 -3.32 7.97
CA TYR A 75 0.12 -3.77 7.63
C TYR A 75 0.21 -3.90 6.10
N PRO A 76 1.28 -3.41 5.46
CA PRO A 76 1.62 -3.86 4.12
C PRO A 76 2.30 -5.22 4.25
N ARG A 77 1.64 -6.30 3.82
CA ARG A 77 2.20 -7.65 3.88
C ARG A 77 2.36 -8.29 2.52
N VAL A 78 3.46 -9.00 2.32
CA VAL A 78 3.77 -9.75 1.10
C VAL A 78 4.04 -11.22 1.42
N ARG A 79 3.75 -12.13 0.49
CA ARG A 79 4.16 -13.54 0.52
C ARG A 79 4.27 -14.13 -0.88
N LYS A 80 4.82 -15.35 -0.98
CA LYS A 80 4.89 -16.18 -2.20
C LYS A 80 5.64 -15.55 -3.38
N GLY A 81 6.70 -14.79 -3.10
CA GLY A 81 7.60 -14.23 -4.10
C GLY A 81 7.64 -12.71 -4.11
N ALA A 82 8.04 -12.15 -5.24
CA ALA A 82 8.30 -10.73 -5.46
C ALA A 82 7.15 -10.02 -6.19
N LEU A 83 6.90 -8.78 -5.76
CA LEU A 83 5.99 -7.86 -6.42
C LEU A 83 6.44 -6.41 -6.26
N VAL A 84 5.86 -5.54 -7.07
CA VAL A 84 5.94 -4.08 -6.94
C VAL A 84 4.56 -3.54 -6.62
N ALA A 85 4.45 -2.75 -5.55
CA ALA A 85 3.27 -1.97 -5.24
C ALA A 85 3.52 -0.51 -5.67
N LEU A 86 2.73 -0.02 -6.63
CA LEU A 86 2.70 1.37 -7.08
C LEU A 86 1.49 2.06 -6.46
N PHE A 87 1.70 2.94 -5.50
CA PHE A 87 0.60 3.63 -4.81
C PHE A 87 0.65 5.14 -4.92
N PHE A 88 -0.55 5.70 -4.91
CA PHE A 88 -0.88 7.10 -5.05
C PHE A 88 -1.55 7.55 -3.76
N LEU A 89 -0.95 8.53 -3.09
CA LEU A 89 -1.44 9.04 -1.81
C LEU A 89 -1.84 10.50 -1.95
N PRO A 90 -3.10 10.88 -1.67
CA PRO A 90 -3.48 12.28 -1.61
C PRO A 90 -2.64 13.02 -0.57
N ALA A 91 -2.10 14.18 -0.97
CA ALA A 91 -1.15 14.99 -0.19
C ALA A 91 0.09 14.22 0.31
N GLY A 92 0.39 13.04 -0.23
CA GLY A 92 1.53 12.21 0.16
C GLY A 92 1.50 11.73 1.61
N ARG A 93 0.33 11.67 2.24
CA ARG A 93 0.22 11.43 3.68
C ARG A 93 0.09 9.95 4.03
N ILE A 94 0.95 9.54 4.95
CA ILE A 94 0.87 8.30 5.72
C ILE A 94 0.94 8.71 7.19
N SER A 95 0.12 8.10 8.04
CA SER A 95 0.17 8.28 9.49
C SER A 95 0.63 6.99 10.15
N TYR A 96 1.60 7.08 11.06
CA TYR A 96 2.11 5.94 11.84
C TYR A 96 1.53 5.90 13.26
N ASN A 97 0.49 6.70 13.53
CA ASN A 97 -0.14 6.78 14.85
C ASN A 97 -1.27 5.76 15.03
N ALA A 98 -1.67 5.06 13.96
CA ALA A 98 -2.74 4.06 14.05
C ALA A 98 -2.25 2.79 14.75
N THR A 99 -3.15 2.13 15.46
CA THR A 99 -2.89 0.84 16.11
C THR A 99 -3.88 -0.22 15.61
N PRO A 100 -3.53 -1.52 15.65
CA PRO A 100 -4.38 -2.59 15.12
C PRO A 100 -5.75 -2.74 15.79
N ASP A 101 -5.92 -2.25 17.02
CA ASP A 101 -7.15 -2.27 17.79
C ASP A 101 -8.12 -1.13 17.42
N MET A 102 -7.67 -0.14 16.65
CA MET A 102 -8.54 0.91 16.13
C MET A 102 -9.59 0.34 15.17
N LYS A 103 -10.78 0.92 15.20
CA LYS A 103 -11.86 0.54 14.28
C LYS A 103 -11.56 1.08 12.88
N GLN A 104 -11.69 0.21 11.87
CA GLN A 104 -11.65 0.62 10.46
C GLN A 104 -12.77 1.63 10.12
N PRO A 105 -12.55 2.54 9.15
CA PRO A 105 -13.62 3.40 8.64
C PRO A 105 -14.68 2.57 7.90
N LEU A 106 -15.80 3.20 7.53
CA LEU A 106 -16.83 2.53 6.72
C LEU A 106 -16.40 2.31 5.26
N SER A 107 -15.34 3.00 4.81
CA SER A 107 -14.86 3.04 3.43
C SER A 107 -13.74 2.02 3.15
N VAL A 108 -13.85 0.82 3.71
CA VAL A 108 -12.91 -0.31 3.50
C VAL A 108 -13.10 -0.93 2.13
#